data_AF-A0A9D1CZ14-F1
#
_entry.id   AF-A0A9D1CZ14-F1
#
_cell.length_a   1.000
_cell.length_b   1.000
_cell.length_c   1.000
_cell.angle_alpha   90.00
_cell.angle_beta   90.00
_cell.angle_gamma   90.00
#
_symmetry.space_group_name_H-M   'P 1'
#
loop_
_entity.id
_entity.type
_entity.pdbx_description
1 polymer ?
#
loop_
_entity_poly.entity_id
_entity_poly.type
_entity_poly.pdbx_seq_one_letter_code
_entity_poly.pdbx_strand_id
1 'polypeptide(L)'
;MKEIGEKLKEARESIGVSIEEVAEDLKLRPTQIENIESGNSDAFKDIFSLKYFIRDYAKYLGLDKEDLVDEFNEYLFDYTSRLSLDDIKEARKGKKPNKKIKSPYTVDKGNKKRFLILTFYVLACLLVILIVYLVVSLNRVPDEDLPEGAIITDTN
;
A
#
# COMPACT_ATOMS: atom_id res chain seq x y z
N MET A 1 -9.48 19.65 -24.49
CA MET A 1 -10.57 18.64 -24.61
C MET A 1 -11.58 18.93 -25.68
N LYS A 2 -12.20 20.12 -25.71
CA LYS A 2 -13.21 20.41 -26.75
C LYS A 2 -12.67 20.19 -28.16
N GLU A 3 -11.49 20.74 -28.45
CA GLU A 3 -10.81 20.57 -29.75
C GLU A 3 -10.55 19.09 -30.10
N ILE A 4 -10.08 18.29 -29.13
CA ILE A 4 -9.90 16.83 -29.29
C ILE A 4 -11.23 16.14 -29.64
N GLY A 5 -12.30 16.48 -28.92
CA GLY A 5 -13.63 15.92 -29.14
C GLY A 5 -14.19 16.29 -30.52
N GLU A 6 -14.05 17.55 -30.92
CA GLU A 6 -14.45 18.04 -32.24
C GLU A 6 -13.69 17.34 -33.36
N LYS A 7 -12.37 17.17 -33.24
CA LYS A 7 -11.53 16.45 -34.21
C LYS A 7 -11.97 15.00 -34.39
N LEU A 8 -12.28 14.31 -33.30
CA LEU A 8 -12.78 12.92 -33.34
C LEU A 8 -14.18 12.86 -33.98
N LYS A 9 -15.06 13.80 -33.64
CA LYS A 9 -16.40 13.89 -34.22
C LYS A 9 -16.37 14.13 -35.72
N GLU A 10 -15.58 15.11 -36.16
CA GLU A 10 -15.41 15.44 -37.58
C GLU A 10 -14.89 14.24 -38.36
N ALA A 11 -13.88 13.55 -37.82
CA ALA A 11 -13.34 12.34 -38.44
C ALA A 11 -14.39 11.23 -38.52
N ARG A 12 -15.18 10.99 -37.46
CA ARG A 12 -16.30 10.03 -37.48
C ARG A 12 -17.32 10.37 -38.56
N GLU A 13 -17.76 11.63 -38.60
CA GLU A 13 -18.74 12.09 -39.57
C GLU A 13 -18.22 12.03 -41.01
N SER A 14 -16.92 12.27 -41.22
CA SER A 14 -16.28 12.21 -42.54
C SER A 14 -16.27 10.80 -43.14
N ILE A 15 -16.20 9.77 -42.31
CA ILE A 15 -16.25 8.36 -42.74
C ILE A 15 -17.68 7.79 -42.68
N GLY A 16 -18.66 8.56 -42.21
CA GLY A 16 -20.08 8.22 -42.25
C GLY A 16 -20.55 7.18 -41.24
N VAL A 17 -19.78 6.90 -40.18
CA VAL A 17 -20.15 5.92 -39.14
C VAL A 17 -20.97 6.56 -38.02
N SER A 18 -21.92 5.79 -37.48
CA SER A 18 -22.78 6.26 -36.39
C SER A 18 -22.10 6.19 -35.02
N ILE A 19 -22.66 6.90 -34.03
CA ILE A 19 -22.18 6.82 -32.64
C ILE A 19 -22.36 5.40 -32.11
N GLU A 20 -23.48 4.77 -32.47
CA GLU A 20 -23.84 3.42 -32.06
C GLU A 20 -22.84 2.37 -32.59
N GLU A 21 -22.44 2.50 -33.85
CA GLU A 21 -21.47 1.61 -34.50
C GLU A 21 -20.09 1.71 -33.87
N VAL A 22 -19.59 2.95 -33.68
CA VAL A 22 -18.33 3.18 -32.97
C VAL A 22 -18.38 2.61 -31.55
N ALA A 23 -19.49 2.85 -30.84
CA ALA A 23 -19.66 2.38 -29.48
C ALA A 23 -19.64 0.83 -29.41
N GLU A 24 -20.30 0.16 -30.35
CA GLU A 24 -20.29 -1.30 -30.46
C GLU A 24 -18.88 -1.83 -30.72
N ASP A 25 -18.18 -1.30 -31.73
CA ASP A 25 -16.85 -1.75 -32.13
C ASP A 25 -15.79 -1.52 -31.05
N LEU A 26 -15.86 -0.38 -30.37
CA LEU A 26 -14.94 -0.03 -29.27
C LEU A 26 -15.36 -0.61 -27.92
N LYS A 27 -16.51 -1.31 -27.85
CA LYS A 27 -17.09 -1.84 -26.60
C LYS A 27 -17.30 -0.74 -25.55
N LEU A 28 -17.77 0.41 -26.01
CA LEU A 28 -18.14 1.57 -25.20
C LEU A 28 -19.64 1.76 -25.21
N ARG A 29 -20.16 2.54 -24.27
CA ARG A 29 -21.56 3.01 -24.34
C ARG A 29 -21.65 4.18 -25.31
N PRO A 30 -22.76 4.35 -26.07
CA PRO A 30 -22.97 5.52 -26.93
C PRO A 30 -22.74 6.85 -26.18
N THR A 31 -23.22 6.93 -24.94
CA THR A 31 -23.01 8.09 -24.07
C THR A 31 -21.54 8.38 -23.77
N GLN A 32 -20.65 7.39 -23.80
CA GLN A 32 -19.21 7.63 -23.65
C GLN A 32 -18.62 8.24 -24.92
N ILE A 33 -19.06 7.81 -26.11
CA ILE A 33 -18.64 8.42 -27.37
C ILE A 33 -19.12 9.87 -27.44
N GLU A 34 -20.38 10.13 -27.11
CA GLU A 34 -20.94 11.49 -27.03
C GLU A 34 -20.16 12.39 -26.05
N ASN A 35 -19.78 11.86 -24.88
CA ASN A 35 -19.00 12.61 -23.90
C ASN A 35 -17.56 12.88 -24.39
N ILE A 36 -16.96 11.98 -25.17
CA ILE A 36 -15.66 12.23 -25.81
C ILE A 36 -15.79 13.34 -26.85
N GLU A 37 -16.77 13.22 -27.77
CA GLU A 37 -16.99 14.17 -28.86
C GLU A 37 -17.39 15.57 -28.37
N SER A 38 -18.11 15.66 -27.26
CA SER A 38 -18.44 16.94 -26.61
C SER A 38 -17.33 17.50 -25.72
N GLY A 39 -16.24 16.75 -25.52
CA GLY A 39 -15.13 17.13 -24.65
C GLY A 39 -15.47 17.11 -23.16
N ASN A 40 -16.52 16.39 -22.75
CA ASN A 40 -16.93 16.24 -21.36
C ASN A 40 -16.05 15.23 -20.61
N SER A 41 -14.86 15.66 -20.22
CA SER A 41 -13.89 14.83 -19.48
C SER A 41 -14.38 14.41 -18.10
N ASP A 42 -15.27 15.19 -17.48
CA ASP A 42 -15.76 14.96 -16.12
C ASP A 42 -16.73 13.77 -16.03
N ALA A 43 -17.30 13.33 -17.15
CA ALA A 43 -18.13 12.14 -17.22
C ALA A 43 -17.34 10.82 -17.06
N PHE A 44 -16.01 10.88 -17.11
CA PHE A 44 -15.14 9.71 -17.01
C PHE A 44 -14.66 9.48 -15.58
N LYS A 45 -14.56 8.20 -15.20
CA LYS A 45 -14.14 7.79 -13.87
C LYS A 45 -12.72 8.25 -13.54
N ASP A 46 -11.83 8.18 -14.51
CA ASP A 46 -10.42 8.53 -14.39
C ASP A 46 -9.82 8.91 -15.74
N ILE A 47 -8.73 9.67 -15.67
CA ILE A 47 -8.05 10.22 -16.84
C ILE A 47 -7.38 9.14 -17.71
N PHE A 48 -6.99 8.02 -17.11
CA PHE A 48 -6.34 6.92 -17.82
C PHE A 48 -7.33 6.23 -18.76
N SER A 49 -8.55 6.01 -18.29
CA SER A 49 -9.64 5.47 -19.08
C SER A 49 -9.96 6.40 -20.25
N LEU A 50 -10.08 7.71 -20.00
CA LEU A 50 -10.32 8.69 -21.06
C LEU A 50 -9.19 8.72 -22.10
N LYS A 51 -7.93 8.74 -21.67
CA LYS A 51 -6.75 8.65 -22.56
C LYS A 51 -6.79 7.40 -23.42
N TYR A 52 -7.12 6.26 -22.81
CA TYR A 52 -7.25 4.98 -23.51
C TYR A 52 -8.33 5.05 -24.58
N PHE A 53 -9.51 5.58 -24.25
CA PHE A 53 -10.62 5.69 -25.21
C PHE A 53 -10.29 6.64 -26.37
N ILE A 54 -9.65 7.79 -26.10
CA ILE A 54 -9.21 8.71 -27.16
C ILE A 54 -8.24 8.02 -28.12
N ARG A 55 -7.27 7.28 -27.59
CA ARG A 55 -6.29 6.55 -28.41
C ARG A 55 -6.95 5.47 -29.27
N ASP A 56 -7.82 4.66 -28.67
CA ASP A 56 -8.51 3.58 -29.37
C ASP A 56 -9.48 4.13 -30.42
N TYR A 57 -10.15 5.25 -30.12
CA TYR A 57 -11.04 5.93 -31.06
C TYR A 57 -10.28 6.58 -32.22
N ALA A 58 -9.16 7.26 -31.95
CA ALA A 58 -8.28 7.78 -33.00
C ALA A 58 -7.80 6.67 -33.94
N LYS A 59 -7.40 5.52 -33.38
CA LYS A 59 -7.01 4.34 -34.16
C LYS A 59 -8.16 3.81 -35.03
N TYR A 60 -9.37 3.75 -34.48
CA TYR A 60 -10.56 3.31 -35.21
C TYR A 60 -10.86 4.21 -36.41
N LEU A 61 -10.73 5.52 -36.24
CA LEU A 61 -10.97 6.53 -37.27
C LEU A 61 -9.81 6.69 -38.28
N GLY A 62 -8.72 5.93 -38.12
CA GLY A 62 -7.54 6.04 -38.97
C GLY A 62 -6.74 7.33 -38.78
N LEU A 63 -6.93 8.03 -37.65
CA LEU A 63 -6.15 9.19 -37.26
C LEU A 63 -4.81 8.76 -36.65
N ASP A 64 -3.85 9.69 -36.60
CA ASP A 64 -2.62 9.47 -35.82
C ASP A 64 -2.96 9.48 -34.32
N LYS A 65 -2.91 8.29 -33.73
CA LYS A 65 -3.22 8.07 -32.32
C LYS A 65 -2.18 8.69 -31.39
N GLU A 66 -0.92 8.81 -31.80
CA GLU A 66 0.13 9.36 -30.95
C GLU A 66 -0.02 10.87 -30.87
N ASP A 67 -0.30 11.53 -32.00
CA ASP A 67 -0.61 12.96 -32.04
C ASP A 67 -1.80 13.31 -31.13
N LEU A 68 -2.91 12.55 -31.23
CA LEU A 68 -4.09 12.76 -30.38
C LEU A 68 -3.81 12.52 -28.90
N VAL A 69 -2.95 11.56 -28.59
CA VAL A 69 -2.52 11.29 -27.22
C VAL A 69 -1.65 12.42 -26.69
N ASP A 70 -0.81 13.02 -27.52
CA ASP A 70 0.04 14.14 -27.13
C ASP A 70 -0.76 15.42 -26.93
N GLU A 71 -1.72 15.74 -27.80
CA GLU A 71 -2.70 16.81 -27.59
C GLU A 71 -3.46 16.61 -26.26
N PHE A 72 -3.84 15.37 -25.94
CA PHE A 72 -4.48 15.05 -24.67
C PHE A 72 -3.54 15.24 -23.46
N ASN A 73 -2.26 14.90 -23.60
CA ASN A 73 -1.27 15.10 -22.53
C ASN A 73 -1.03 16.59 -22.27
N GLU A 74 -1.01 17.41 -23.31
CA GLU A 74 -0.91 18.87 -23.19
C GLU A 74 -2.13 19.46 -22.48
N TYR A 75 -3.34 19.04 -22.88
CA TYR A 75 -4.57 19.40 -22.16
C TYR A 75 -4.49 19.02 -20.68
N LEU A 76 -4.00 17.82 -20.36
CA LEU A 76 -3.88 17.36 -18.97
C LEU A 76 -2.85 18.19 -18.18
N PHE A 77 -1.76 18.58 -18.82
CA PHE A 77 -0.74 19.44 -18.21
C PHE A 77 -1.30 20.83 -17.89
N ASP A 78 -2.03 21.45 -18.82
CA ASP A 78 -2.72 22.72 -18.59
C ASP A 78 -3.80 22.59 -17.49
N TYR A 79 -4.61 21.53 -17.53
CA TYR A 79 -5.61 21.27 -16.49
C TYR A 79 -4.99 21.13 -15.09
N THR A 80 -3.91 20.35 -14.97
CA THR A 80 -3.26 20.09 -13.68
C THR A 80 -2.38 21.24 -13.20
N SER A 81 -1.81 22.05 -14.09
CA SER A 81 -1.06 23.27 -13.72
C SER A 81 -1.97 24.40 -13.24
N ARG A 82 -3.24 24.41 -13.67
CA ARG A 82 -4.28 25.31 -13.15
C ARG A 82 -4.80 24.93 -11.77
N LEU A 83 -4.62 23.70 -11.30
CA LEU A 83 -4.86 23.39 -9.89
C LEU A 83 -3.79 24.09 -9.04
N SER A 84 -4.21 25.11 -8.28
CA SER A 84 -3.31 25.80 -7.37
C SER A 84 -2.67 24.81 -6.40
N LEU A 85 -1.36 24.93 -6.18
CA LEU A 85 -0.65 24.18 -5.14
C LEU A 85 -1.32 24.35 -3.77
N ASP A 86 -2.05 25.44 -3.57
CA ASP A 86 -2.77 25.71 -2.33
C ASP A 86 -4.04 24.86 -2.19
N ASP A 87 -4.75 24.57 -3.28
CA ASP A 87 -5.90 23.64 -3.28
C ASP A 87 -5.44 22.20 -2.98
N ILE A 88 -4.27 21.82 -3.50
CA ILE A 88 -3.63 20.52 -3.21
C ILE A 88 -3.22 20.46 -1.73
N LYS A 89 -2.72 21.56 -1.15
CA LYS A 89 -2.38 21.63 0.28
C LYS A 89 -3.62 21.55 1.17
N GLU A 90 -4.72 22.19 0.79
CA GLU A 90 -5.99 22.11 1.53
C GLU A 90 -6.61 20.71 1.46
N ALA A 91 -6.66 20.10 0.28
CA ALA A 91 -7.13 18.71 0.12
C ALA A 91 -6.29 17.69 0.90
N ARG A 92 -4.97 17.95 1.06
CA ARG A 92 -4.07 17.14 1.89
C ARG A 92 -4.25 17.36 3.39
N LYS A 93 -4.69 18.54 3.86
CA LYS A 93 -4.97 18.77 5.29
C LYS A 93 -6.11 17.89 5.82
N GLY A 94 -7.05 17.47 4.97
CA GLY A 94 -8.21 16.66 5.35
C GLY A 94 -8.06 15.13 5.23
N LYS A 95 -7.09 14.62 4.46
CA LYS A 95 -6.93 13.17 4.23
C LYS A 95 -5.69 12.63 4.97
N LYS A 96 -5.91 11.91 6.07
CA LYS A 96 -4.88 11.02 6.65
C LYS A 96 -4.42 10.06 5.54
N PRO A 97 -3.10 9.90 5.29
CA PRO A 97 -2.61 9.02 4.24
C PRO A 97 -3.04 7.59 4.56
N ASN A 98 -4.03 7.09 3.82
CA ASN A 98 -4.53 5.74 4.01
C ASN A 98 -3.49 4.74 3.47
N LYS A 99 -3.06 3.87 4.38
CA LYS A 99 -2.32 2.62 4.18
C LYS A 99 -1.05 2.72 3.30
N LYS A 100 0.11 2.74 3.97
CA LYS A 100 1.40 2.39 3.36
C LYS A 100 1.25 1.07 2.59
N ILE A 101 1.30 1.13 1.26
CA ILE A 101 1.31 -0.04 0.40
C ILE A 101 2.66 -0.73 0.67
N LYS A 102 2.63 -1.85 1.40
CA LYS A 102 3.82 -2.69 1.59
C LYS A 102 4.09 -3.39 0.26
N SER A 103 5.27 -3.16 -0.31
CA SER A 103 5.72 -3.92 -1.48
C SER A 103 5.81 -5.41 -1.12
N PRO A 104 5.42 -6.34 -2.03
CA PRO A 104 5.59 -7.78 -1.83
C PRO A 104 7.05 -8.17 -1.54
N TYR A 105 7.99 -7.30 -1.91
CA TYR A 105 9.43 -7.51 -1.80
C TYR A 105 10.04 -6.85 -0.56
N THR A 106 9.29 -6.05 0.20
CA THR A 106 9.75 -5.42 1.44
C THR A 106 8.97 -5.96 2.62
N VAL A 107 9.16 -7.25 2.91
CA VAL A 107 8.75 -7.82 4.20
C VAL A 107 9.73 -7.35 5.26
N ASP A 108 9.36 -6.30 5.99
CA ASP A 108 10.07 -5.86 7.18
C ASP A 108 9.90 -6.93 8.28
N LYS A 109 10.78 -7.95 8.26
CA LYS A 109 10.86 -8.97 9.32
C LYS A 109 11.46 -8.29 10.55
N GLY A 110 10.59 -7.65 11.33
CA GLY A 110 10.93 -7.03 12.61
C GLY A 110 11.76 -7.97 13.50
N ASN A 111 12.59 -7.35 14.35
CA ASN A 111 13.71 -7.91 15.13
C ASN A 111 13.39 -9.04 16.14
N LYS A 112 12.59 -10.05 15.76
CA LYS A 112 12.30 -11.25 16.57
C LYS A 112 13.58 -11.98 16.98
N LYS A 113 14.63 -11.96 16.15
CA LYS A 113 15.93 -12.56 16.48
C LYS A 113 16.60 -11.90 17.69
N ARG A 114 16.47 -10.58 17.87
CA ARG A 114 17.04 -9.90 19.06
C ARG A 114 16.33 -10.31 20.34
N PHE A 115 15.01 -10.46 20.30
CA PHE A 115 14.24 -10.94 21.44
C PHE A 115 14.59 -12.40 21.77
N LEU A 116 14.68 -13.28 20.76
CA LEU A 116 15.08 -14.69 20.96
C LEU A 116 16.50 -14.83 21.56
N ILE A 117 17.43 -13.98 21.14
CA ILE A 117 18.80 -13.95 21.70
C ILE A 117 18.76 -13.49 23.17
N LEU A 118 18.03 -12.42 23.49
CA LEU A 118 17.91 -11.94 24.87
C LEU A 118 17.24 -12.98 25.78
N THR A 119 16.19 -13.67 25.31
CA THR A 119 15.54 -14.73 26.08
C THR A 119 16.49 -15.90 26.40
N PHE A 120 17.40 -16.24 25.48
CA PHE A 120 18.38 -17.30 25.69
C PHE A 120 19.39 -16.92 26.79
N TYR A 121 19.88 -15.68 26.78
CA TYR A 121 20.77 -15.18 27.83
C TYR A 121 20.11 -15.15 29.21
N VAL A 122 18.85 -14.73 29.29
CA VAL A 122 18.09 -14.75 30.56
C VAL A 122 17.93 -16.18 31.08
N LEU A 123 17.58 -17.13 30.22
CA LEU A 123 17.44 -18.54 30.60
C LEU A 123 18.77 -19.12 31.09
N ALA A 124 19.88 -18.84 30.40
CA ALA A 124 21.21 -19.28 30.79
C ALA A 124 21.62 -18.72 32.17
N CYS A 125 21.38 -17.44 32.44
CA CYS A 125 21.64 -16.84 33.75
C CYS A 125 20.82 -17.51 34.86
N LEU A 126 19.53 -17.78 34.65
CA LEU A 126 18.69 -18.47 35.64
C LEU A 126 19.19 -19.88 35.92
N LEU A 127 19.66 -20.60 34.89
CA LEU A 127 20.22 -21.94 35.03
C LEU A 127 21.53 -21.92 35.85
N VAL A 128 22.40 -20.94 35.63
CA VAL A 128 23.63 -20.76 36.43
C VAL A 128 23.29 -20.46 37.90
N ILE A 129 22.33 -19.58 38.16
CA ILE A 129 21.87 -19.27 39.53
C ILE A 129 21.32 -20.54 40.22
N LEU A 130 20.53 -21.35 39.50
CA LEU A 130 20.02 -22.63 40.01
C LEU A 130 21.16 -23.59 40.37
N ILE A 131 22.17 -23.74 39.50
CA ILE A 131 23.32 -24.62 39.75
C ILE A 131 24.08 -24.15 40.99
N VAL A 132 24.34 -22.85 41.12
CA VAL A 132 25.00 -22.28 42.31
C VAL A 132 24.18 -22.56 43.57
N TYR A 133 22.86 -22.36 43.52
CA TYR A 133 21.98 -22.68 44.63
C TYR A 133 22.05 -24.16 45.02
N LEU A 134 22.01 -25.07 44.04
CA LEU A 134 22.10 -26.51 44.29
C LEU A 134 23.43 -26.91 44.92
N VAL A 135 24.56 -26.39 44.42
CA VAL A 135 25.88 -26.65 44.99
C VAL A 135 25.96 -26.14 46.44
N VAL A 136 25.45 -24.94 46.71
CA VAL A 136 25.39 -24.41 48.07
C VAL A 136 24.48 -25.27 48.96
N SER A 137 23.33 -25.74 48.45
CA SER A 137 22.43 -26.60 49.22
C SER A 137 22.99 -27.99 49.49
N LEU A 138 23.78 -28.55 48.57
CA LEU A 138 24.44 -29.85 48.74
C LEU A 138 25.61 -29.77 49.71
N ASN A 139 26.30 -28.61 49.76
CA ASN A 139 27.41 -28.37 50.68
C ASN A 139 26.96 -27.88 52.06
N ARG A 140 25.68 -27.58 52.26
CA ARG A 140 25.13 -27.38 53.60
C ARG A 140 25.02 -28.75 54.26
N VAL A 141 26.02 -29.08 55.09
CA VAL A 141 25.93 -30.17 56.06
C VAL A 141 24.69 -29.88 56.91
N PRO A 142 23.71 -30.79 57.00
CA PRO A 142 22.62 -30.64 57.95
C PRO A 142 23.25 -30.57 59.33
N ASP A 143 23.13 -29.44 60.03
CA ASP A 143 23.48 -29.38 61.45
C ASP A 143 22.54 -30.38 62.14
N GLU A 144 23.11 -31.51 62.56
CA GLU A 144 22.41 -32.53 63.32
C GLU A 144 22.19 -31.94 64.72
N ASP A 145 20.97 -31.49 65.00
CA ASP A 145 20.55 -31.00 66.31
C ASP A 145 20.76 -32.12 67.35
N LEU A 146 21.89 -32.09 68.05
CA LEU A 146 22.13 -32.93 69.22
C LEU A 146 21.12 -32.55 70.31
N PRO A 147 20.37 -33.50 70.89
CA PRO A 147 19.42 -33.18 71.96
C PRO A 147 20.17 -32.67 73.19
N GLU A 148 19.86 -31.43 73.58
CA GLU A 148 20.22 -30.85 74.86
C GLU A 148 19.62 -31.71 75.99
N GLY A 149 20.49 -32.40 76.74
CA GLY A 149 20.13 -32.98 78.04
C GLY A 149 20.15 -34.50 78.13
N ALA A 150 21.33 -35.11 78.05
CA ALA A 150 21.58 -36.38 78.74
C ALA A 150 22.16 -36.08 80.13
N ILE A 151 21.28 -36.04 81.13
CA ILE A 151 21.65 -35.91 82.54
C ILE A 151 22.39 -37.18 82.95
N ILE A 152 23.69 -37.07 83.25
CA ILE A 152 24.44 -38.12 83.94
C ILE A 152 24.15 -37.92 85.43
N THR A 153 23.28 -38.77 85.99
CA THR A 153 23.11 -38.87 87.44
C THR A 153 24.30 -39.65 88.00
N ASP A 154 25.17 -38.99 88.75
CA ASP A 154 26.15 -39.68 89.60
C ASP A 154 25.42 -40.51 90.65
N THR A 155 25.80 -41.79 90.76
CA THR A 155 25.38 -42.71 91.80
C THR A 155 26.53 -42.85 92.81
N ASN A 156 26.24 -42.58 94.08
CA ASN A 156 26.98 -43.10 95.22
C ASN A 156 25.97 -43.37 96.36
#